data_AF-A0A1I2MYU1-F1
#
_entry.id   AF-A0A1I2MYU1-F1
#
_cell.length_a   1.000
_cell.length_b   1.000
_cell.length_c   1.000
_cell.angle_alpha   90.00
_cell.angle_beta   90.00
_cell.angle_gamma   90.00
#
_symmetry.space_group_name_H-M   'P 1'
#
loop_
_entity.id
_entity.type
_entity.pdbx_description
1 polymer ?
#
loop_
_entity_poly.entity_id
_entity_poly.type
_entity_poly.pdbx_seq_one_letter_code
_entity_poly.pdbx_strand_id
1 'polypeptide(L)' 'MPELSAENTNAFAHRIAGDTLVYDCPRCEFGEVVVTELIESDTSRCLDCGARYRLSVERVEADDA' A
#
# COMPACT_ATOMS: atom_id res chain seq x y z
N MET A 1 -1.92 -1.34 17.58
CA MET A 1 -2.19 -0.70 16.27
C MET A 1 -2.86 -1.77 15.42
N PRO A 2 -3.98 -1.51 14.74
CA PRO A 2 -4.67 -2.56 13.99
C PRO A 2 -3.83 -3.01 12.80
N GLU A 3 -3.78 -4.31 12.59
CA GLU A 3 -3.04 -4.97 11.52
C GLU A 3 -3.93 -5.07 10.27
N LEU A 4 -3.37 -4.73 9.10
CA LEU A 4 -4.10 -4.79 7.83
C LEU A 4 -4.23 -6.26 7.40
N SER A 5 -5.45 -6.68 7.07
CA SER A 5 -5.83 -8.03 6.67
C SER A 5 -6.66 -7.98 5.40
N ALA A 6 -6.85 -9.12 4.73
CA ALA A 6 -7.71 -9.23 3.56
C ALA A 6 -9.17 -8.78 3.82
N GLU A 7 -9.61 -8.81 5.07
CA GLU A 7 -10.99 -8.51 5.47
C GLU A 7 -11.20 -7.03 5.84
N ASN A 8 -10.12 -6.29 6.09
CA ASN A 8 -10.16 -4.87 6.47
C ASN A 8 -9.35 -3.96 5.54
N THR A 9 -8.76 -4.53 4.48
CA THR A 9 -8.05 -3.80 3.45
C THR A 9 -9.00 -3.48 2.30
N ASN A 10 -9.04 -2.21 1.92
CA ASN A 10 -9.75 -1.76 0.72
C ASN A 10 -8.83 -1.80 -0.51
N ALA A 11 -7.63 -2.40 -0.40
CA ALA A 11 -6.64 -2.41 -1.46
C ALA A 11 -7.14 -3.28 -2.63
N PHE A 12 -7.69 -2.63 -3.66
CA PHE A 12 -8.06 -3.27 -4.91
C PHE A 12 -6.97 -2.98 -5.94
N ALA A 13 -6.28 -4.02 -6.42
CA ALA A 13 -5.30 -3.86 -7.49
C ALA A 13 -6.01 -3.56 -8.82
N HIS A 14 -6.25 -2.28 -9.12
CA HIS A 14 -6.66 -1.86 -10.45
C HIS A 14 -5.44 -1.88 -11.38
N ARG A 15 -5.55 -2.66 -12.46
CA ARG A 15 -4.57 -2.67 -13.55
C ARG A 15 -4.77 -1.39 -14.37
N ILE A 16 -4.12 -0.30 -13.96
CA ILE A 16 -4.07 0.94 -14.73
C ILE A 16 -3.10 0.71 -15.90
N ALA A 17 -3.44 1.21 -17.09
CA ALA A 17 -2.58 1.09 -18.27
C ALA A 17 -1.23 1.78 -18.01
N GLY A 18 -0.16 0.98 -17.89
CA GLY A 18 1.17 1.39 -17.44
C GLY A 18 1.48 0.73 -16.08
N ASP A 19 2.48 -0.14 -16.03
CA ASP A 19 2.77 -1.16 -15.00
C ASP A 19 3.10 -0.65 -13.58
N THR A 20 2.32 0.30 -13.03
CA THR A 20 2.56 0.89 -11.72
C THR A 20 1.57 0.31 -10.70
N LEU A 21 2.11 -0.35 -9.68
CA LEU A 21 1.34 -0.84 -8.54
C LEU A 21 1.05 0.33 -7.59
N VAL A 22 -0.21 0.54 -7.26
CA VAL A 22 -0.67 1.58 -6.32
C VAL A 22 -1.35 0.95 -5.10
N TYR A 23 -1.25 1.64 -3.97
CA TYR A 23 -1.95 1.35 -2.73
C TYR A 23 -2.98 2.44 -2.46
N ASP A 24 -4.23 2.03 -2.27
CA ASP A 24 -5.32 2.95 -1.91
C ASP A 24 -5.09 3.54 -0.52
N CYS A 25 -5.07 4.87 -0.46
CA CYS A 25 -4.83 5.62 0.75
C CYS A 25 -6.00 5.43 1.74
N PRO A 26 -5.79 4.80 2.91
CA PRO A 26 -6.86 4.58 3.89
C PRO A 26 -7.37 5.88 4.55
N ARG A 27 -6.73 7.02 4.29
CA ARG A 27 -7.07 8.31 4.89
C ARG A 27 -7.89 9.23 3.99
N CYS A 28 -8.07 8.90 2.70
CA CYS A 28 -8.94 9.66 1.81
C CYS A 28 -9.57 8.77 0.73
N GLU A 29 -10.81 9.08 0.37
CA GLU A 29 -11.68 8.23 -0.45
C GLU A 29 -11.16 7.94 -1.87
N PHE A 30 -10.26 8.76 -2.39
CA PHE A 30 -9.77 8.69 -3.77
C PHE A 30 -8.24 8.71 -3.89
N GLY A 31 -7.53 8.64 -2.75
CA GLY A 31 -6.09 8.87 -2.77
C GLY A 31 -5.30 7.62 -3.11
N GLU A 32 -4.24 7.78 -3.88
CA GLU A 32 -3.34 6.68 -4.23
C GLU A 32 -1.92 6.95 -3.72
N VAL A 33 -1.20 5.87 -3.39
CA VAL A 33 0.23 5.88 -3.04
C VAL A 33 0.95 4.91 -3.97
N VAL A 34 1.99 5.36 -4.65
CA VAL A 34 2.75 4.50 -5.58
C VAL A 34 3.63 3.53 -4.79
N VAL A 35 3.48 2.23 -5.03
CA VAL A 35 4.19 1.19 -4.27
C VAL A 35 5.68 1.15 -4.61
N THR A 36 6.06 1.42 -5.86
CA THR A 36 7.49 1.53 -6.22
C THR A 36 8.17 2.68 -5.48
N GLU A 37 7.51 3.83 -5.36
CA GLU A 37 8.02 4.93 -4.54
C GLU A 37 8.15 4.52 -3.07
N LEU A 38 7.21 3.74 -2.52
CA LEU A 38 7.32 3.23 -1.14
C LEU A 38 8.52 2.29 -0.93
N ILE A 39 8.98 1.60 -1.97
CA ILE A 39 10.18 0.74 -1.94
C ILE A 39 11.45 1.58 -2.08
N GLU A 40 11.44 2.57 -2.98
CA GLU A 40 12.62 3.37 -3.33
C GLU A 40 12.85 4.55 -2.38
N SER A 41 11.82 4.99 -1.64
CA SER A 41 11.85 6.23 -0.84
C SER A 41 11.06 6.12 0.47
N ASP A 42 11.70 6.58 1.55
CA ASP A 42 11.07 6.77 2.87
C ASP A 42 10.12 7.97 2.95
N THR A 43 9.98 8.73 1.86
CA THR A 43 9.22 10.00 1.86
C THR A 43 7.90 9.94 1.10
N SER A 44 7.54 8.75 0.62
CA SER A 44 6.35 8.49 -0.19
C SER A 44 5.06 8.89 0.51
N ARG A 45 4.17 9.48 -0.27
CA ARG A 45 2.94 10.11 0.22
C ARG A 45 1.78 9.77 -0.68
N CYS A 46 0.59 9.84 -0.12
CA CYS A 46 -0.61 9.92 -0.92
C CYS A 46 -0.56 11.19 -1.80
N LEU A 47 -0.83 11.01 -3.09
CA LEU A 47 -0.83 12.08 -4.08
C LEU A 47 -1.90 13.14 -3.79
N ASP A 48 -2.99 12.76 -3.13
CA ASP A 48 -4.13 13.63 -2.85
C ASP A 48 -4.04 14.30 -1.48
N CYS A 49 -3.94 13.52 -0.40
CA CYS A 49 -4.00 14.06 0.96
C CYS A 49 -2.62 14.30 1.59
N GLY A 50 -1.53 13.89 0.94
CA GLY A 50 -0.16 14.10 1.43
C GLY A 50 0.23 13.26 2.65
N ALA A 51 -0.64 12.35 3.10
CA ALA A 51 -0.33 11.42 4.19
C ALA A 51 0.89 10.56 3.81
N ARG A 52 1.84 10.43 4.74
CA ARG A 52 3.07 9.64 4.52
C ARG A 52 2.84 8.19 4.91
N TYR A 53 3.39 7.30 4.10
CA TYR A 53 3.33 5.86 4.33
C TYR A 53 4.73 5.26 4.25
N ARG A 54 4.92 4.13 4.93
CA ARG A 54 6.14 3.32 4.87
C ARG A 54 5.72 1.88 4.60
N LEU A 55 6.40 1.22 3.67
CA LEU A 55 6.22 -0.20 3.41
C LEU A 55 7.11 -1.02 4.34
N SER A 56 6.53 -2.02 5.00
CA SER A 56 7.24 -3.04 5.77
C SER A 56 6.93 -4.41 5.19
N VAL A 57 7.95 -5.22 4.98
CA VAL A 57 7.79 -6.62 4.52
C VAL A 57 8.15 -7.52 5.69
N GLU A 58 7.19 -8.34 6.11
CA GLU A 58 7.40 -9.39 7.10
C GLU A 58 7.48 -10.74 6.41
N ARG A 59 8.40 -11.58 6.88
CA ARG A 59 8.49 -12.96 6.41
C ARG A 59 7.44 -13.79 7.12
N VAL A 60 6.51 -14.35 6.36
CA VAL A 60 5.63 -15.41 6.87
C VAL A 60 6.46 -16.69 6.92
N GLU A 61 6.67 -17.25 8.10
CA GLU A 61 7.20 -18.62 8.20
C GLU A 61 6.18 -19.54 7.51
N ALA A 62 6.64 -20.41 6.63
CA ALA A 62 5.75 -21.40 6.04
C ALA A 62 5.27 -22.29 7.19
N ASP A 63 3.96 -22.35 7.42
CA ASP A 63 3.36 -23.45 8.17
C ASP A 63 3.69 -24.75 7.41
N ASP A 64 4.85 -25.34 7.72
CA ASP A 64 5.21 -26.71 7.36
C ASP A 64 4.30 -27.63 8.21
N ALA A 65 3.04 -27.79 7.78
CA ALA A 65 2.06 -28.72 8.31
C ALA A 65 1.91 -29.96 7.42
#